data_AF-A0A952RR03-F1
#
_entry.id   AF-A0A952RR03-F1
#
_cell.length_a   1.000
_cell.length_b   1.000
_cell.length_c   1.000
_cell.angle_alpha   90.00
_cell.angle_beta   90.00
_cell.angle_gamma   90.00
#
_symmetry.space_group_name_H-M   'P 1'
#
loop_
_entity.id
_entity.type
_entity.pdbx_description
1 polymer ?
#
loop_
_entity_poly.entity_id
_entity_poly.type
_entity_poly.pdbx_seq_one_letter_code
_entity_poly.pdbx_strand_id
1 'polypeptide(L)'
;MRGLPREGAMMAMMMLTGPDFRERHVLDDGTEVTLRHIRPDDADELRRGFHRLSRASRYRRFQGVLNDLSGSMVHYLTHVDGRDHVAIVATRAADDGREIGLGVARFVRSTEDPTVAEVALTVVDEVQRRGLGRILAVAIARAARERGIHRLQGPILRDNVPIRLLLDEVGAEVHHGPDGTVFEVSLDPAPETNGARARIERIARKVMRAFAHGAPASAIRSSP
;
A
#
# COMPACT_ATOMS: atom_id res chain seq x y z
N MET A 1 16.99 33.58 15.00
CA MET A 1 17.75 32.37 14.62
C MET A 1 16.78 31.28 14.19
N ARG A 2 16.69 30.95 12.90
CA ARG A 2 15.98 29.74 12.45
C ARG A 2 16.92 28.57 12.70
N GLY A 3 16.62 27.75 13.71
CA GLY A 3 17.37 26.51 13.96
C GLY A 3 17.23 25.59 12.75
N LEU A 4 18.35 25.08 12.26
CA LEU A 4 18.35 24.05 11.21
C LEU A 4 17.48 22.87 11.68
N PRO A 5 16.62 22.31 10.82
CA PRO A 5 15.80 21.16 11.20
C PRO A 5 16.72 20.00 11.64
N ARG A 6 16.35 19.31 12.73
CA ARG A 6 17.04 18.09 13.20
C ARG A 6 17.18 17.11 12.03
N GLU A 7 18.29 16.37 11.94
CA GLU A 7 18.61 15.51 10.78
C GLU A 7 17.44 14.64 10.29
N GLY A 8 16.63 14.09 11.20
CA GLY A 8 15.43 13.32 10.85
C GLY A 8 14.35 14.12 10.09
N ALA A 9 14.15 15.40 10.43
CA ALA A 9 13.22 16.28 9.72
C ALA A 9 13.76 16.69 8.34
N MET A 10 15.07 16.88 8.22
CA MET A 10 15.73 17.15 6.94
C MET A 10 15.62 15.94 5.99
N MET A 11 15.86 14.72 6.51
CA MET A 11 15.68 13.48 5.75
C MET A 11 14.23 13.28 5.30
N ALA A 12 13.25 13.56 6.17
CA ALA A 12 11.82 13.48 5.81
C ALA A 12 11.42 14.47 4.71
N MET A 13 12.00 15.69 4.70
CA MET A 13 11.77 16.69 3.64
C MET A 13 12.39 16.30 2.29
N MET A 14 13.38 15.42 2.27
CA MET A 14 14.02 14.94 1.03
C MET A 14 13.31 13.71 0.41
N MET A 15 12.41 13.07 1.16
CA MET A 15 11.63 11.93 0.66
C MET A 15 10.58 12.41 -0.35
N LEU A 16 10.47 11.74 -1.51
CA LEU A 16 9.37 12.00 -2.43
C LEU A 16 8.03 11.63 -1.80
N THR A 17 8.04 10.70 -0.84
CA THR A 17 6.88 10.29 -0.03
C THR A 17 7.01 10.74 1.44
N GLY A 18 7.46 11.97 1.63
CA GLY A 18 7.50 12.63 2.95
C GLY A 18 6.10 12.97 3.49
N PRO A 19 6.01 13.62 4.67
CA PRO A 19 4.73 13.88 5.36
C PRO A 19 3.67 14.61 4.51
N ASP A 20 4.11 15.51 3.62
CA ASP A 20 3.23 16.30 2.74
C ASP A 20 2.99 15.64 1.37
N PHE A 21 3.30 14.35 1.23
CA PHE A 21 3.15 13.61 -0.02
C PHE A 21 1.76 13.79 -0.64
N ARG A 22 1.75 14.29 -1.87
CA ARG A 22 0.56 14.39 -2.70
C ARG A 22 0.93 14.22 -4.18
N GLU A 23 0.26 13.29 -4.86
CA GLU A 23 0.44 13.08 -6.31
C GLU A 23 -0.91 12.95 -7.00
N ARG A 24 -1.08 13.62 -8.15
CA ARG A 24 -2.28 13.47 -8.99
C ARG A 24 -2.01 12.47 -10.11
N HIS A 25 -3.00 11.63 -10.38
CA HIS A 25 -3.00 10.65 -11.46
C HIS A 25 -4.35 10.65 -12.18
N VAL A 26 -4.37 10.14 -13.40
CA VAL A 26 -5.59 9.91 -14.18
C VAL A 26 -5.66 8.42 -14.47
N LEU A 27 -6.80 7.79 -14.17
CA LEU A 27 -7.05 6.38 -14.45
C LEU A 27 -7.34 6.14 -15.94
N ASP A 28 -7.37 4.88 -16.36
CA ASP A 28 -7.56 4.50 -17.77
C ASP A 28 -8.90 4.99 -18.36
N ASP A 29 -9.89 5.28 -17.50
CA ASP A 29 -11.21 5.80 -17.86
C ASP A 29 -11.33 7.33 -17.75
N GLY A 30 -10.24 8.04 -17.46
CA GLY A 30 -10.21 9.49 -17.25
C GLY A 30 -10.51 9.94 -15.82
N THR A 31 -10.79 9.04 -14.88
CA THR A 31 -11.03 9.42 -13.48
C THR A 31 -9.78 10.06 -12.87
N GLU A 32 -9.89 11.30 -12.40
CA GLU A 32 -8.81 11.96 -11.66
C GLU A 32 -8.76 11.45 -10.22
N VAL A 33 -7.55 11.12 -9.76
CA VAL A 33 -7.30 10.65 -8.39
C VAL A 33 -6.11 11.37 -7.79
N THR A 34 -6.17 11.59 -6.48
CA THR A 34 -5.07 12.11 -5.68
C THR A 34 -4.59 11.04 -4.70
N LEU A 35 -3.30 10.72 -4.76
CA LEU A 35 -2.62 9.96 -3.72
C LEU A 35 -2.14 10.89 -2.61
N ARG A 36 -2.30 10.46 -1.36
CA ARG A 36 -1.74 11.12 -0.17
C ARG A 36 -1.62 10.13 0.99
N HIS A 37 -0.90 10.52 2.05
CA HIS A 37 -0.92 9.73 3.29
C HIS A 37 -2.31 9.66 3.92
N ILE A 38 -2.62 8.51 4.55
CA ILE A 38 -3.79 8.39 5.42
C ILE A 38 -3.63 9.27 6.66
N ARG A 39 -4.75 9.74 7.21
CA ARG A 39 -4.82 10.62 8.38
C ARG A 39 -5.83 10.06 9.39
N PRO A 40 -5.74 10.43 10.68
CA PRO A 40 -6.77 10.12 11.67
C PRO A 40 -8.20 10.47 11.21
N ASP A 41 -8.37 11.64 10.60
CA ASP A 41 -9.66 12.15 10.13
C ASP A 41 -10.25 11.35 8.94
N ASP A 42 -9.49 10.43 8.35
CA ASP A 42 -9.99 9.52 7.31
C ASP A 42 -10.82 8.36 7.90
N ALA A 43 -10.99 8.27 9.22
CA ALA A 43 -11.68 7.16 9.90
C ALA A 43 -13.05 6.83 9.30
N ASP A 44 -13.89 7.84 9.10
CA ASP A 44 -15.23 7.65 8.56
C ASP A 44 -15.20 7.29 7.07
N GLU A 45 -14.28 7.88 6.30
CA GLU A 45 -14.13 7.56 4.88
C GLU A 45 -13.56 6.15 4.68
N LEU A 46 -12.67 5.70 5.57
CA LEU A 46 -12.16 4.33 5.57
C LEU A 46 -13.29 3.33 5.81
N ARG A 47 -14.22 3.61 6.74
CA ARG A 47 -15.42 2.79 6.95
C ARG A 47 -16.32 2.77 5.72
N ARG A 48 -16.62 3.94 5.14
CA ARG A 48 -17.43 4.04 3.91
C ARG A 48 -16.80 3.26 2.75
N GLY A 49 -15.49 3.41 2.55
CA GLY A 49 -14.72 2.66 1.56
C GLY A 49 -14.78 1.15 1.80
N PHE A 50 -14.66 0.70 3.05
CA PHE A 50 -14.83 -0.71 3.41
C PHE A 50 -16.22 -1.25 3.06
N HIS A 51 -17.28 -0.47 3.30
CA HIS A 51 -18.65 -0.90 2.95
C HIS A 51 -18.90 -0.98 1.44
N ARG A 52 -18.15 -0.23 0.63
CA ARG A 52 -18.17 -0.31 -0.84
C ARG A 52 -17.45 -1.54 -1.40
N LEU A 53 -16.67 -2.26 -0.58
CA LEU A 53 -16.05 -3.50 -1.01
C LEU A 53 -17.09 -4.63 -1.10
N SER A 54 -17.00 -5.42 -2.17
CA SER A 54 -17.73 -6.68 -2.27
C SER A 54 -17.29 -7.67 -1.19
N ARG A 55 -18.13 -8.67 -0.88
CA ARG A 55 -17.78 -9.75 0.06
C ARG A 55 -16.49 -10.46 -0.34
N ALA A 56 -16.27 -10.68 -1.63
CA ALA A 56 -15.05 -11.28 -2.15
C ALA A 56 -13.83 -10.39 -1.91
N SER A 57 -13.94 -9.07 -2.17
CA SER A 57 -12.86 -8.11 -1.91
C SER A 57 -12.53 -8.00 -0.42
N ARG A 58 -13.53 -8.01 0.47
CA ARG A 58 -13.33 -8.05 1.93
C ARG A 58 -12.67 -9.36 2.37
N TYR A 59 -13.15 -10.49 1.90
CA TYR A 59 -12.57 -11.80 2.21
C TYR A 59 -11.09 -11.87 1.79
N ARG A 60 -10.76 -11.41 0.58
CA ARG A 60 -9.35 -11.34 0.13
C ARG A 60 -8.51 -10.43 1.02
N ARG A 61 -9.07 -9.28 1.41
CA ARG A 61 -8.34 -8.29 2.21
C ARG A 61 -8.18 -8.68 3.68
N PHE A 62 -9.08 -9.42 4.28
CA PHE A 62 -9.04 -9.71 5.72
C PHE A 62 -8.90 -11.20 6.03
N GLN A 63 -8.89 -12.05 5.00
CA GLN A 63 -8.80 -13.51 5.09
C GLN A 63 -9.83 -14.11 6.05
N GLY A 64 -11.00 -13.48 6.11
CA GLY A 64 -12.07 -13.81 7.04
C GLY A 64 -13.36 -13.09 6.67
N VAL A 65 -14.46 -13.53 7.29
CA VAL A 65 -15.77 -12.88 7.13
C VAL A 65 -15.81 -11.67 8.06
N LEU A 66 -15.37 -10.52 7.53
CA LEU A 66 -15.43 -9.25 8.24
C LEU A 66 -16.60 -8.41 7.70
N ASN A 67 -17.59 -8.16 8.56
CA ASN A 67 -18.80 -7.41 8.20
C ASN A 67 -18.66 -5.90 8.38
N ASP A 68 -17.83 -5.49 9.35
CA ASP A 68 -17.52 -4.10 9.69
C ASP A 68 -16.12 -4.00 10.32
N LEU A 69 -15.54 -2.81 10.32
CA LEU A 69 -14.30 -2.52 11.02
C LEU A 69 -14.59 -2.15 12.48
N SER A 70 -13.94 -2.82 13.45
CA SER A 70 -14.00 -2.39 14.85
C SER A 70 -13.40 -0.99 15.03
N GLY A 71 -13.75 -0.30 16.12
CA GLY A 71 -13.15 0.99 16.46
C GLY A 71 -11.62 0.91 16.61
N SER A 72 -11.13 -0.16 17.25
CA SER A 72 -9.69 -0.43 17.40
C SER A 72 -8.99 -0.63 16.06
N MET A 73 -9.61 -1.35 15.13
CA MET A 73 -9.07 -1.53 13.79
C MET A 73 -9.03 -0.21 13.04
N VAL A 74 -10.13 0.56 13.00
CA VAL A 74 -10.11 1.88 12.33
C VAL A 74 -9.02 2.79 12.90
N HIS A 75 -8.86 2.82 14.22
CA HIS A 75 -7.78 3.57 14.86
C HIS A 75 -6.40 3.09 14.38
N TYR A 76 -6.11 1.79 14.47
CA TYR A 76 -4.84 1.21 13.99
C TYR A 76 -4.58 1.51 12.51
N LEU A 77 -5.61 1.43 11.66
CA LEU A 77 -5.48 1.62 10.21
C LEU A 77 -5.31 3.10 9.80
N THR A 78 -5.61 4.07 10.67
CA THR A 78 -5.56 5.52 10.40
C THR A 78 -4.44 6.25 11.16
N HIS A 79 -4.03 5.74 12.32
CA HIS A 79 -2.99 6.31 13.17
C HIS A 79 -1.65 5.63 12.90
N VAL A 80 -1.07 5.93 11.75
CA VAL A 80 0.19 5.35 11.28
C VAL A 80 1.37 6.27 11.64
N ASP A 81 2.53 5.70 11.96
CA ASP A 81 3.71 6.48 12.39
C ASP A 81 4.50 7.13 11.23
N GLY A 82 4.19 6.75 9.99
CA GLY A 82 4.83 7.32 8.80
C GLY A 82 6.25 6.82 8.53
N ARG A 83 6.74 5.80 9.26
CA ARG A 83 8.08 5.20 9.14
C ARG A 83 8.06 3.68 9.06
N ASP A 84 7.43 3.04 10.05
CA ASP A 84 7.36 1.58 10.21
C ASP A 84 5.97 1.08 9.85
N HIS A 85 4.94 1.88 10.10
CA HIS A 85 3.61 1.73 9.54
C HIS A 85 3.32 2.92 8.61
N VAL A 86 3.11 2.65 7.33
CA VAL A 86 2.83 3.68 6.32
C VAL A 86 1.63 3.27 5.50
N ALA A 87 0.68 4.18 5.31
CA ALA A 87 -0.41 3.99 4.36
C ALA A 87 -0.58 5.21 3.44
N ILE A 88 -0.88 4.92 2.17
CA ILE A 88 -1.19 5.88 1.12
C ILE A 88 -2.60 5.56 0.63
N VAL A 89 -3.47 6.56 0.68
CA VAL A 89 -4.84 6.49 0.16
C VAL A 89 -4.91 7.11 -1.22
N ALA A 90 -5.77 6.57 -2.07
CA ALA A 90 -6.21 7.20 -3.30
C ALA A 90 -7.60 7.77 -3.11
N THR A 91 -7.76 9.05 -3.42
CA THR A 91 -9.02 9.79 -3.23
C THR A 91 -9.45 10.47 -4.51
N ARG A 92 -10.76 10.66 -4.68
CA ARG A 92 -11.36 11.52 -5.70
C ARG A 92 -12.08 12.68 -5.02
N ALA A 93 -11.98 13.88 -5.57
CA ALA A 93 -12.76 15.02 -5.09
C ALA A 93 -14.25 14.80 -5.39
N ALA A 94 -15.11 15.09 -4.40
CA ALA A 94 -16.54 15.22 -4.56
C ALA A 94 -16.91 16.70 -4.79
N ASP A 95 -18.09 16.94 -5.35
CA ASP A 95 -18.59 18.29 -5.66
C ASP A 95 -18.74 19.17 -4.40
N ASP A 96 -18.94 18.55 -3.24
CA ASP A 96 -19.04 19.23 -1.94
C ASP A 96 -17.68 19.40 -1.23
N GLY A 97 -16.58 19.15 -1.93
CA GLY A 97 -15.22 19.31 -1.42
C GLY A 97 -14.72 18.14 -0.56
N ARG A 98 -15.54 17.10 -0.32
CA ARG A 98 -15.08 15.88 0.36
C ARG A 98 -14.14 15.07 -0.52
N GLU A 99 -13.27 14.29 0.11
CA GLU A 99 -12.42 13.31 -0.56
C GLU A 99 -13.04 11.91 -0.41
N ILE A 100 -13.41 11.30 -1.53
CA ILE A 100 -13.95 9.94 -1.58
C ILE A 100 -12.80 8.94 -1.70
N GLY A 101 -12.70 8.01 -0.76
CA GLY A 101 -11.69 6.96 -0.77
C GLY A 101 -11.95 5.91 -1.85
N LEU A 102 -10.96 5.66 -2.70
CA LEU A 102 -11.03 4.69 -3.80
C LEU A 102 -10.11 3.49 -3.59
N GLY A 103 -9.07 3.65 -2.77
CA GLY A 103 -8.18 2.56 -2.43
C GLY A 103 -7.13 2.97 -1.40
N VAL A 104 -6.44 1.98 -0.85
CA VAL A 104 -5.36 2.18 0.10
C VAL A 104 -4.28 1.13 -0.15
N ALA A 105 -3.03 1.56 -0.12
CA ALA A 105 -1.88 0.69 -0.02
C ALA A 105 -1.11 0.99 1.25
N ARG A 106 -0.57 -0.03 1.91
CA ARG A 106 0.21 0.15 3.13
C ARG A 106 1.28 -0.91 3.28
N PHE A 107 2.31 -0.57 4.04
CA PHE A 107 3.25 -1.55 4.56
C PHE A 107 3.38 -1.42 6.08
N VAL A 108 3.76 -2.52 6.72
CA VAL A 108 4.17 -2.60 8.12
C VAL A 108 5.54 -3.29 8.17
N ARG A 109 6.55 -2.60 8.68
CA ARG A 109 7.91 -3.13 8.83
C ARG A 109 7.90 -4.34 9.76
N SER A 110 8.65 -5.37 9.40
CA SER A 110 8.86 -6.53 10.25
C SER A 110 9.64 -6.15 11.50
N THR A 111 9.24 -6.70 12.63
CA THR A 111 9.98 -6.59 13.90
C THR A 111 11.17 -7.52 13.96
N GLU A 112 11.23 -8.53 13.09
CA GLU A 112 12.31 -9.53 13.02
C GLU A 112 13.44 -9.08 12.08
N ASP A 113 13.08 -8.46 10.95
CA ASP A 113 14.03 -7.90 9.99
C ASP A 113 13.59 -6.49 9.57
N PRO A 114 14.30 -5.43 10.01
CA PRO A 114 13.91 -4.06 9.69
C PRO A 114 14.05 -3.72 8.20
N THR A 115 14.68 -4.57 7.38
CA THR A 115 14.76 -4.40 5.93
C THR A 115 13.57 -5.00 5.18
N VAL A 116 12.66 -5.69 5.88
CA VAL A 116 11.49 -6.35 5.32
C VAL A 116 10.21 -5.66 5.81
N ALA A 117 9.21 -5.53 4.94
CA ALA A 117 7.88 -5.10 5.35
C ALA A 117 6.78 -5.95 4.74
N GLU A 118 5.75 -6.21 5.54
CA GLU A 118 4.51 -6.79 5.05
C GLU A 118 3.65 -5.74 4.38
N VAL A 119 3.02 -6.06 3.26
CA VAL A 119 2.37 -5.08 2.40
C VAL A 119 0.98 -5.52 1.95
N ALA A 120 0.08 -4.54 1.88
CA ALA A 120 -1.34 -4.73 1.67
C ALA A 120 -1.92 -3.66 0.75
N LEU A 121 -2.82 -4.05 -0.16
CA LEU A 121 -3.49 -3.12 -1.06
C LEU A 121 -4.98 -3.45 -1.22
N THR A 122 -5.83 -2.44 -1.18
CA THR A 122 -7.26 -2.55 -1.41
C THR A 122 -7.74 -1.47 -2.37
N VAL A 123 -8.63 -1.83 -3.29
CA VAL A 123 -9.28 -0.91 -4.23
C VAL A 123 -10.76 -1.25 -4.25
N VAL A 124 -11.61 -0.23 -4.13
CA VAL A 124 -13.08 -0.42 -4.20
C VAL A 124 -13.47 -0.99 -5.55
N ASP A 125 -14.41 -1.93 -5.56
CA ASP A 125 -14.75 -2.75 -6.72
C ASP A 125 -15.09 -1.91 -7.97
N GLU A 126 -15.75 -0.75 -7.78
CA GLU A 126 -16.15 0.20 -8.82
C GLU A 126 -15.01 0.70 -9.72
N VAL A 127 -13.78 0.78 -9.19
CA VAL A 127 -12.60 1.33 -9.91
C VAL A 127 -11.48 0.31 -10.08
N GLN A 128 -11.77 -0.97 -9.85
CA GLN A 128 -10.84 -2.05 -10.16
C GLN A 128 -10.64 -2.16 -11.68
N ARG A 129 -9.47 -2.68 -12.08
CA ARG A 129 -9.06 -2.87 -13.49
C ARG A 129 -8.95 -1.56 -14.31
N ARG A 130 -8.79 -0.41 -13.64
CA ARG A 130 -8.58 0.92 -14.25
C ARG A 130 -7.21 1.54 -13.93
N GLY A 131 -6.22 0.69 -13.64
CA GLY A 131 -4.86 1.14 -13.28
C GLY A 131 -4.66 1.62 -11.84
N LEU A 132 -5.70 1.77 -11.00
CA LEU A 132 -5.51 2.34 -9.65
C LEU A 132 -4.63 1.48 -8.73
N GLY A 133 -4.83 0.15 -8.72
CA GLY A 133 -4.01 -0.76 -7.92
C GLY A 133 -2.53 -0.66 -8.30
N ARG A 134 -2.26 -0.50 -9.59
CA ARG A 134 -0.92 -0.29 -10.15
C ARG A 134 -0.29 0.99 -9.61
N ILE A 135 -1.02 2.10 -9.67
CA ILE A 135 -0.57 3.41 -9.18
C ILE A 135 -0.25 3.38 -7.68
N LEU A 136 -1.17 2.84 -6.87
CA LEU A 136 -1.01 2.72 -5.42
C LEU A 136 0.17 1.84 -5.03
N ALA A 137 0.38 0.76 -5.76
CA ALA A 137 1.52 -0.12 -5.59
C ALA A 137 2.83 0.67 -5.72
N VAL A 138 3.02 1.40 -6.84
CA VAL A 138 4.24 2.19 -7.06
C VAL A 138 4.56 3.11 -5.90
N ALA A 139 3.53 3.83 -5.46
CA ALA A 139 3.66 4.80 -4.40
C ALA A 139 4.11 4.11 -3.11
N ILE A 140 3.50 2.97 -2.74
CA ILE A 140 3.86 2.30 -1.48
C ILE A 140 5.25 1.67 -1.52
N ALA A 141 5.69 1.13 -2.66
CA ALA A 141 7.05 0.60 -2.75
C ALA A 141 8.11 1.69 -2.78
N ARG A 142 7.83 2.85 -3.40
CA ARG A 142 8.70 4.02 -3.30
C ARG A 142 8.83 4.44 -1.84
N ALA A 143 7.70 4.53 -1.13
CA ALA A 143 7.69 4.87 0.29
C ALA A 143 8.46 3.88 1.16
N ALA A 144 8.33 2.58 0.88
CA ALA A 144 9.08 1.53 1.56
C ALA A 144 10.59 1.68 1.34
N ARG A 145 11.03 1.90 0.09
CA ARG A 145 12.46 2.09 -0.24
C ARG A 145 13.06 3.33 0.42
N GLU A 146 12.34 4.44 0.41
CA GLU A 146 12.79 5.68 1.07
C GLU A 146 12.96 5.50 2.59
N ARG A 147 12.34 4.46 3.15
CA ARG A 147 12.43 4.08 4.56
C ARG A 147 13.31 2.84 4.81
N GLY A 148 14.17 2.49 3.85
CA GLY A 148 15.14 1.41 4.00
C GLY A 148 14.55 0.00 3.97
N ILE A 149 13.37 -0.17 3.36
CA ILE A 149 12.82 -1.50 3.08
C ILE A 149 13.40 -2.00 1.76
N HIS A 150 14.03 -3.18 1.83
CA HIS A 150 14.66 -3.90 0.73
C HIS A 150 13.75 -5.02 0.19
N ARG A 151 12.82 -5.51 1.00
CA ARG A 151 11.88 -6.58 0.59
C ARG A 151 10.46 -6.30 1.05
N LEU A 152 9.51 -6.49 0.14
CA LEU A 152 8.10 -6.50 0.46
C LEU A 152 7.57 -7.92 0.42
N GLN A 153 6.75 -8.28 1.41
CA GLN A 153 6.13 -9.59 1.47
C GLN A 153 4.64 -9.52 1.81
N GLY A 154 3.89 -10.57 1.54
CA GLY A 154 2.51 -10.64 1.97
C GLY A 154 1.86 -11.99 1.74
N PRO A 155 0.81 -12.33 2.50
CA PRO A 155 0.11 -13.57 2.32
C PRO A 155 -0.74 -13.56 1.03
N ILE A 156 -0.71 -14.68 0.32
CA ILE A 156 -1.49 -14.93 -0.89
C ILE A 156 -2.58 -15.95 -0.58
N LEU A 157 -3.83 -15.62 -0.90
CA LEU A 157 -4.87 -16.63 -1.00
C LEU A 157 -4.61 -17.51 -2.23
N ARG A 158 -4.60 -18.84 -2.02
CA ARG A 158 -4.27 -19.84 -3.04
C ARG A 158 -5.08 -19.67 -4.35
N ASP A 159 -6.33 -19.22 -4.25
CA ASP A 159 -7.26 -19.07 -5.38
C ASP A 159 -7.25 -17.67 -6.01
N ASN A 160 -6.38 -16.77 -5.56
CA ASN A 160 -6.26 -15.42 -6.13
C ASN A 160 -5.43 -15.47 -7.44
N VAL A 161 -5.96 -16.11 -8.48
CA VAL A 161 -5.29 -16.21 -9.79
C VAL A 161 -4.80 -14.84 -10.33
N PRO A 162 -5.54 -13.73 -10.17
CA PRO A 162 -5.05 -12.41 -10.56
C PRO A 162 -3.76 -12.00 -9.86
N ILE A 163 -3.59 -12.28 -8.55
CA ILE A 163 -2.34 -11.94 -7.85
C ILE A 163 -1.17 -12.83 -8.29
N ARG A 164 -1.42 -14.10 -8.62
CA ARG A 164 -0.36 -15.02 -9.07
C ARG A 164 0.24 -14.63 -10.43
N LEU A 165 -0.61 -14.39 -11.43
CA LEU A 165 -0.15 -13.96 -12.77
C LEU A 165 0.68 -12.67 -12.68
N LEU A 166 0.24 -11.81 -11.78
CA LEU A 166 0.83 -10.51 -11.49
C LEU A 166 2.22 -10.73 -10.83
N LEU A 167 2.30 -11.58 -9.80
CA LEU A 167 3.55 -11.95 -9.11
C LEU A 167 4.59 -12.64 -10.00
N ASP A 168 4.18 -13.53 -10.91
CA ASP A 168 5.07 -14.16 -11.89
C ASP A 168 5.73 -13.12 -12.81
N GLU A 169 4.96 -12.12 -13.25
CA GLU A 169 5.45 -11.07 -14.14
C GLU A 169 6.49 -10.12 -13.51
N VAL A 170 6.57 -10.09 -12.19
CA VAL A 170 7.48 -9.18 -11.45
C VAL A 170 8.71 -9.88 -10.91
N GLY A 171 8.80 -11.18 -11.14
CA GLY A 171 9.82 -12.05 -10.56
C GLY A 171 9.71 -12.11 -9.05
N ALA A 172 8.48 -12.11 -8.51
CA ALA A 172 8.27 -12.37 -7.09
C ALA A 172 8.64 -13.81 -6.80
N GLU A 173 9.29 -14.04 -5.67
CA GLU A 173 9.48 -15.39 -5.15
C GLU A 173 8.21 -15.77 -4.39
N VAL A 174 7.67 -16.96 -4.69
CA VAL A 174 6.48 -17.49 -4.02
C VAL A 174 6.90 -18.66 -3.17
N HIS A 175 6.77 -18.50 -1.85
CA HIS A 175 7.10 -19.53 -0.88
C HIS A 175 5.83 -20.19 -0.38
N HIS A 176 5.81 -21.53 -0.41
CA HIS A 176 4.73 -22.34 0.15
C HIS A 176 5.18 -22.90 1.50
N GLY A 177 4.47 -22.53 2.55
CA GLY A 177 4.71 -23.02 3.91
C GLY A 177 3.46 -23.65 4.53
N PRO A 178 3.59 -24.26 5.72
CA PRO A 178 2.47 -24.81 6.48
C PRO A 178 1.42 -23.74 6.84
N ASP A 179 1.85 -22.48 7.01
CA ASP A 179 0.99 -21.34 7.40
C ASP A 179 0.35 -20.60 6.21
N GLY A 180 0.57 -21.10 4.99
CA GLY A 180 0.01 -20.52 3.77
C GLY A 180 1.05 -20.25 2.69
N THR A 181 0.66 -19.46 1.70
CA THR A 181 1.54 -19.03 0.61
C THR A 181 1.89 -17.58 0.81
N VAL A 182 3.18 -17.25 0.76
CA VAL A 182 3.70 -15.89 0.92
C VAL A 182 4.44 -15.51 -0.35
N PHE A 183 4.24 -14.29 -0.83
CA PHE A 183 5.09 -13.74 -1.89
C PHE A 183 6.16 -12.85 -1.27
N GLU A 184 7.29 -12.77 -1.96
CA GLU A 184 8.36 -11.84 -1.66
C GLU A 184 8.79 -11.11 -2.93
N VAL A 185 8.94 -9.80 -2.84
CA VAL A 185 9.43 -8.94 -3.92
C VAL A 185 10.61 -8.13 -3.41
N SER A 186 11.76 -8.32 -4.03
CA SER A 186 12.93 -7.46 -3.80
C SER A 186 12.70 -6.07 -4.38
N LEU A 187 12.93 -5.06 -3.54
CA LEU A 187 12.95 -3.64 -3.86
C LEU A 187 14.35 -3.13 -4.21
N ASP A 188 15.37 -3.98 -4.08
CA ASP A 188 16.72 -3.65 -4.48
C ASP A 188 16.80 -3.51 -6.00
N PRO A 189 17.68 -2.61 -6.49
CA PRO A 189 17.98 -2.59 -7.92
C PRO A 189 18.48 -3.97 -8.38
N ALA A 190 17.96 -4.44 -9.51
CA ALA A 190 18.73 -5.41 -10.29
C ALA A 190 20.08 -4.76 -10.67
N PRO A 191 21.19 -5.51 -10.68
CA PRO A 191 22.47 -4.98 -11.16
C PRO A 191 22.31 -4.48 -12.62
N GLU A 192 22.65 -3.20 -12.80
CA GLU A 192 22.88 -2.44 -14.03
C GLU A 192 21.72 -2.20 -15.03
N THR A 193 21.23 -0.95 -15.05
CA THR A 193 21.28 -0.02 -16.23
C THR A 193 20.54 1.29 -15.96
N ASN A 194 21.26 2.38 -16.20
CA ASN A 194 20.97 3.82 -16.29
C ASN A 194 19.65 4.44 -15.75
N GLY A 195 19.79 5.52 -14.98
CA GLY A 195 18.76 6.52 -14.66
C GLY A 195 17.88 6.24 -13.43
N ALA A 196 17.91 7.13 -12.42
CA ALA A 196 17.06 7.05 -11.22
C ALA A 196 15.55 6.98 -11.54
N ARG A 197 15.11 7.62 -12.63
CA ARG A 197 13.72 7.63 -13.13
C ARG A 197 13.31 6.26 -13.71
N ALA A 198 14.15 5.66 -14.56
CA ALA A 198 13.95 4.32 -15.10
C ALA A 198 14.03 3.22 -14.02
N ARG A 199 14.77 3.48 -12.93
CA ARG A 199 14.89 2.61 -11.75
C ARG A 199 13.64 2.64 -10.86
N ILE A 200 13.10 3.84 -10.58
CA ILE A 200 11.80 4.00 -9.91
C ILE A 200 10.70 3.40 -10.78
N GLU A 201 10.72 3.59 -12.10
CA GLU A 201 9.75 2.99 -13.04
C GLU A 201 9.86 1.46 -13.17
N ARG A 202 11.02 0.85 -12.88
CA ARG A 202 11.21 -0.61 -12.92
C ARG A 202 10.78 -1.28 -11.64
N ILE A 203 11.10 -0.68 -10.49
CA ILE A 203 10.59 -1.11 -9.18
C ILE A 203 9.09 -0.86 -9.11
N ALA A 204 8.66 0.31 -9.58
CA ALA A 204 7.28 0.56 -9.95
C ALA A 204 6.79 -0.59 -10.82
N ARG A 205 7.36 -0.96 -11.96
CA ARG A 205 6.87 -2.10 -12.77
C ARG A 205 6.76 -3.43 -12.01
N LYS A 206 7.73 -3.73 -11.13
CA LYS A 206 7.74 -4.92 -10.27
C LYS A 206 6.70 -4.89 -9.16
N VAL A 207 6.26 -3.71 -8.77
CA VAL A 207 5.30 -3.47 -7.69
C VAL A 207 3.91 -3.24 -8.29
N MET A 208 3.83 -2.52 -9.41
CA MET A 208 2.70 -2.29 -10.32
C MET A 208 1.97 -3.56 -10.70
N ARG A 209 2.67 -4.69 -10.64
CA ARG A 209 2.11 -6.00 -10.87
C ARG A 209 2.36 -6.95 -9.67
N ALA A 210 2.42 -6.51 -8.42
CA ALA A 210 2.46 -7.41 -7.25
C ALA A 210 1.27 -7.24 -6.29
N PHE A 211 0.40 -6.25 -6.49
CA PHE A 211 -0.62 -5.90 -5.50
C PHE A 211 -2.06 -6.06 -5.98
N ALA A 212 -2.70 -7.10 -5.44
CA ALA A 212 -4.14 -7.29 -5.39
C ALA A 212 -4.49 -8.07 -4.10
N HIS A 213 -4.87 -7.31 -3.07
CA HIS A 213 -5.65 -7.72 -1.90
C HIS A 213 -5.04 -8.72 -0.91
N GLY A 214 -4.69 -8.20 0.28
CA GLY A 214 -4.33 -8.94 1.50
C GLY A 214 -4.17 -7.97 2.67
N ALA A 215 -4.37 -8.41 3.91
CA ALA A 215 -4.02 -7.65 5.13
C ALA A 215 -2.56 -7.89 5.48
N PRO A 216 -1.88 -6.93 6.12
CA PRO A 216 -0.73 -7.31 6.91
C PRO A 216 -1.23 -8.19 8.08
N ALA A 217 -0.64 -9.36 8.30
CA ALA A 217 -0.89 -10.25 9.43
C ALA A 217 -0.72 -9.53 10.77
N SER A 218 0.18 -8.53 10.82
CA SER A 218 0.34 -7.64 11.97
C SER A 218 -0.95 -6.87 12.33
N ALA A 219 -1.80 -6.53 11.35
CA ALA A 219 -3.05 -5.79 11.56
C ALA A 219 -4.19 -6.66 12.13
N ILE A 220 -4.11 -7.99 11.96
CA ILE A 220 -5.12 -8.95 12.44
C ILE A 220 -4.81 -9.34 13.89
N ARG A 221 -3.53 -9.56 14.23
CA ARG A 221 -3.10 -10.04 15.56
C ARG A 221 -3.16 -8.99 16.67
N SER A 222 -3.27 -7.70 16.34
CA SER A 222 -3.36 -6.61 17.31
C SER A 222 -4.79 -6.22 17.71
N SER A 223 -5.80 -7.02 17.35
CA SER A 223 -7.16 -6.86 17.87
C SER A 223 -7.43 -7.92 18.95
N PRO A 224 -7.77 -7.53 20.19
CA PRO A 224 -8.24 -8.47 21.22
C PRO A 224 -9.59 -9.10 20.83
#